data_AF-A0AA85FVU5-F1
#
_entry.id   AF-A0AA85FVU5-F1
#
_cell.length_a   1.000
_cell.length_b   1.000
_cell.length_c   1.000
_cell.angle_alpha   90.00
_cell.angle_beta   90.00
_cell.angle_gamma   90.00
#
_symmetry.space_group_name_H-M   'P 1'
#
loop_
_entity.id
_entity.type
_entity.pdbx_description
1 polymer ?
#
loop_
_entity_poly.entity_id
_entity_poly.type
_entity_poly.pdbx_seq_one_letter_code
_entity_poly.pdbx_strand_id
1 'polypeptide(L)'
;MCTDSDTDIKQHTGLFVSTVKSKLSDYIKAHRDIHLPISKFGKLVDKSFVDELSHLNTYFTNHEKKESKTKSIIKPVLKASSLYKDSLSTKAPDDLLRLVIIEHLLREGHESLAIDLMHNFGFTQEDIGLEKFKELSDLVSSTQRGELDPARKWLSNNREELGDKAKQLEYCLAKLDFLSTIQKEPVDPAAVIQSARQLVPFASDYSSDFEHLMGSLVFIGRSLEDTPYADLALPTSPTKMSSESSQVTKTSEDVCMMDGQYSLSMSPATTKHKTDGSNALTEAANLFKASCCYHLNLSDTDPLLTAFSSGCRVLTRLHSLQRAIACLSKYSSLDGDMLPIAVKLDPSAHRHNIFHCPVIKEVISESNDGASGGGPVRLTCGHAISRDAFNSLASGDKSRMKCPYCPVETFKNQVLDLIF
;
A
#
# COMPACT_ATOMS: atom_id res chain seq x y z
N MET A 1 -65.98 -17.44 -2.44
CA MET A 1 -64.93 -17.14 -3.44
C MET A 1 -63.65 -16.69 -2.74
N CYS A 2 -63.02 -17.54 -1.91
CA CYS A 2 -61.80 -17.20 -1.16
C CYS A 2 -60.74 -18.33 -1.17
N THR A 3 -60.70 -19.15 -2.22
CA THR A 3 -59.76 -20.29 -2.31
C THR A 3 -58.63 -20.07 -3.30
N ASP A 4 -58.77 -19.13 -4.25
CA ASP A 4 -57.78 -18.94 -5.32
C ASP A 4 -56.53 -18.16 -4.88
N SER A 5 -56.66 -17.26 -3.88
CA SER A 5 -55.53 -16.46 -3.39
C SER A 5 -54.51 -17.26 -2.59
N ASP A 6 -54.95 -18.33 -1.90
CA ASP A 6 -54.11 -19.09 -0.97
C ASP A 6 -53.26 -20.16 -1.70
N THR A 7 -53.74 -20.64 -2.85
CA THR A 7 -52.97 -21.47 -3.79
C THR A 7 -51.89 -20.68 -4.52
N ASP A 8 -52.15 -19.43 -4.88
CA ASP A 8 -51.21 -18.58 -5.61
C ASP A 8 -50.04 -18.14 -4.71
N ILE A 9 -50.32 -17.83 -3.44
CA ILE A 9 -49.29 -17.54 -2.42
C ILE A 9 -48.40 -18.77 -2.17
N LYS A 10 -48.97 -19.97 -2.09
CA LYS A 10 -48.21 -21.22 -1.92
C LYS A 10 -47.32 -21.53 -3.13
N GLN A 11 -47.80 -21.22 -4.33
CA GLN A 11 -47.03 -21.40 -5.55
C GLN A 11 -45.87 -20.39 -5.63
N HIS A 12 -46.11 -19.12 -5.31
CA HIS A 12 -45.08 -18.10 -5.25
C HIS A 12 -44.01 -18.37 -4.19
N THR A 13 -44.42 -18.82 -2.99
CA THR A 13 -43.46 -19.23 -1.93
C THR A 13 -42.67 -20.47 -2.32
N GLY A 14 -43.30 -21.45 -2.98
CA GLY A 14 -42.62 -22.63 -3.53
C GLY A 14 -41.55 -22.28 -4.56
N LEU A 15 -41.89 -21.39 -5.51
CA LEU A 15 -40.95 -20.89 -6.52
C LEU A 15 -39.80 -20.10 -5.90
N PHE A 16 -40.08 -19.23 -4.94
CA PHE A 16 -39.05 -18.50 -4.20
C PHE A 16 -38.08 -19.43 -3.47
N VAL A 17 -38.59 -20.42 -2.72
CA VAL A 17 -37.78 -21.40 -2.01
C VAL A 17 -36.92 -22.23 -2.97
N SER A 18 -37.47 -22.63 -4.12
CA SER A 18 -36.70 -23.37 -5.14
C SER A 18 -35.57 -22.52 -5.73
N THR A 19 -35.82 -21.23 -5.97
CA THR A 19 -34.83 -20.27 -6.47
C THR A 19 -33.70 -20.06 -5.46
N VAL A 20 -34.05 -19.90 -4.18
CA VAL A 20 -33.07 -19.77 -3.09
C VAL A 20 -32.22 -21.03 -2.96
N LYS A 21 -32.84 -22.22 -3.00
CA LYS A 21 -32.10 -23.50 -2.96
C LYS A 21 -31.14 -23.67 -4.14
N SER A 22 -31.57 -23.28 -5.34
CA SER A 22 -30.70 -23.31 -6.52
C SER A 22 -29.51 -22.36 -6.34
N LYS A 23 -29.76 -21.09 -6.01
CA LYS A 23 -28.69 -20.11 -5.79
C LYS A 23 -27.73 -20.56 -4.69
N LEU A 24 -28.23 -21.08 -3.57
CA LEU A 24 -27.40 -21.60 -2.49
C LEU A 24 -26.54 -22.78 -2.96
N SER A 25 -27.10 -23.70 -3.76
CA SER A 25 -26.32 -24.80 -4.35
C SER A 25 -25.23 -24.29 -5.28
N ASP A 26 -25.51 -23.27 -6.09
CA ASP A 26 -24.55 -22.65 -6.99
C ASP A 26 -23.44 -21.93 -6.21
N TYR A 27 -23.77 -21.21 -5.13
CA TYR A 27 -22.78 -20.61 -4.22
C TYR A 27 -21.91 -21.67 -3.53
N ILE A 28 -22.49 -22.80 -3.10
CA ILE A 28 -21.73 -23.91 -2.48
C ILE A 28 -20.78 -24.56 -3.50
N LYS A 29 -21.22 -24.74 -4.75
CA LYS A 29 -20.36 -25.26 -5.83
C LYS A 29 -19.22 -24.29 -6.13
N ALA A 30 -19.52 -23.01 -6.32
CA ALA A 30 -18.50 -21.98 -6.53
C ALA A 30 -17.48 -21.95 -5.37
N HIS A 31 -17.93 -22.07 -4.13
CA HIS A 31 -17.05 -22.14 -2.96
C HIS A 31 -16.17 -23.41 -2.97
N ARG A 32 -16.69 -24.57 -3.39
CA ARG A 32 -15.90 -25.81 -3.55
C ARG A 32 -14.84 -25.67 -4.65
N ASP A 33 -15.19 -25.04 -5.76
CA ASP A 33 -14.29 -24.83 -6.89
C ASP A 33 -13.14 -23.87 -6.54
N ILE A 34 -13.33 -22.99 -5.56
CA ILE A 34 -12.29 -22.10 -5.01
C ILE A 34 -11.43 -22.81 -3.96
N HIS A 35 -12.02 -23.68 -3.13
CA HIS A 35 -11.31 -24.37 -2.05
C HIS A 35 -10.14 -25.23 -2.55
N LEU A 36 -10.31 -25.94 -3.67
CA LEU A 36 -9.25 -26.79 -4.22
C LEU A 36 -8.02 -25.99 -4.72
N PRO A 37 -8.17 -24.93 -5.54
CA PRO A 37 -7.10 -23.99 -5.86
C PRO A 37 -6.45 -23.36 -4.63
N ILE A 38 -7.22 -22.87 -3.65
CA ILE A 38 -6.67 -22.27 -2.42
C ILE A 38 -5.84 -23.29 -1.64
N SER A 39 -6.34 -24.53 -1.48
CA SER A 39 -5.59 -25.58 -0.78
C SER A 39 -4.29 -25.95 -1.49
N LYS A 40 -4.30 -26.01 -2.84
CA LYS A 40 -3.08 -26.22 -3.63
C LYS A 40 -2.10 -25.04 -3.48
N PHE A 41 -2.61 -23.82 -3.46
CA PHE A 41 -1.82 -22.61 -3.26
C PHE A 41 -1.17 -22.59 -1.87
N GLY A 42 -1.93 -22.90 -0.82
CA GLY A 42 -1.42 -23.01 0.55
C GLY A 42 -0.26 -24.00 0.65
N LYS A 43 -0.43 -25.22 0.12
CA LYS A 43 0.67 -26.21 0.09
C LYS A 43 1.92 -25.73 -0.65
N LEU A 44 1.74 -24.88 -1.66
CA LEU A 44 2.84 -24.34 -2.46
C LEU A 44 3.56 -23.21 -1.71
N VAL A 45 2.84 -22.44 -0.90
CA VAL A 45 3.39 -21.48 0.06
C VAL A 45 4.17 -22.22 1.14
N ASP A 46 3.56 -23.20 1.82
CA ASP A 46 4.18 -23.99 2.89
C ASP A 46 5.48 -24.69 2.46
N LYS A 47 5.58 -25.05 1.18
CA LYS A 47 6.78 -25.66 0.60
C LYS A 47 7.88 -24.65 0.25
N SER A 48 7.51 -23.40 -0.03
CA SER A 48 8.41 -22.40 -0.62
C SER A 48 8.86 -21.32 0.37
N PHE A 49 8.14 -21.12 1.47
CA PHE A 49 8.41 -20.10 2.47
C PHE A 49 8.54 -20.71 3.86
N VAL A 50 9.28 -20.02 4.73
CA VAL A 50 9.47 -20.36 6.14
C VAL A 50 8.85 -19.24 6.97
N ASP A 51 8.21 -19.60 8.08
CA ASP A 51 7.63 -18.63 9.02
C ASP A 51 8.73 -17.94 9.83
N GLU A 52 9.13 -16.73 9.41
CA GLU A 52 10.06 -15.88 10.14
C GLU A 52 9.37 -14.57 10.57
N LEU A 53 9.00 -14.48 11.85
CA LEU A 53 8.24 -13.36 12.42
C LEU A 53 9.07 -12.49 13.38
N SER A 54 10.35 -12.84 13.60
CA SER A 54 11.28 -12.14 14.50
C SER A 54 11.45 -10.65 14.15
N HIS A 55 11.41 -10.32 12.87
CA HIS A 55 11.59 -8.95 12.36
C HIS A 55 10.34 -8.06 12.52
N LEU A 56 9.19 -8.61 12.91
CA LEU A 56 7.99 -7.79 13.13
C LEU A 56 8.16 -6.83 14.30
N ASN A 57 8.97 -7.18 15.30
CA ASN A 57 9.25 -6.28 16.41
C ASN A 57 9.90 -4.97 15.92
N THR A 58 10.76 -5.06 14.91
CA THR A 58 11.40 -3.92 14.26
C THR A 58 10.39 -2.96 13.63
N TYR A 59 9.26 -3.45 13.09
CA TYR A 59 8.20 -2.59 12.54
C TYR A 59 7.58 -1.70 13.62
N PHE A 60 7.23 -2.28 14.76
CA PHE A 60 6.60 -1.54 15.87
C PHE A 60 7.61 -0.71 16.70
N THR A 61 8.86 -1.19 16.85
CA THR A 61 9.89 -0.56 17.70
C THR A 61 10.78 0.45 16.99
N ASN A 62 10.96 0.38 15.67
CA ASN A 62 11.71 1.40 14.93
C ASN A 62 11.02 2.78 14.93
N HIS A 63 9.79 2.87 15.43
CA HIS A 63 9.16 4.16 15.76
C HIS A 63 9.76 4.83 17.02
N GLU A 64 10.54 4.11 17.84
CA GLU A 64 11.07 4.63 19.11
C GLU A 64 12.57 5.00 19.08
N LYS A 65 13.36 4.61 18.06
CA LYS A 65 14.83 4.78 18.13
C LYS A 65 15.45 5.45 16.91
N LYS A 66 15.70 6.76 17.02
CA LYS A 66 17.04 7.39 16.86
C LYS A 66 17.03 8.90 17.15
N GLU A 67 16.99 9.26 18.42
CA GLU A 67 17.78 10.41 18.87
C GLU A 67 19.25 9.97 18.92
N SER A 68 20.01 10.23 17.87
CA SER A 68 21.47 10.31 17.99
C SER A 68 21.91 11.66 17.48
N LYS A 69 22.48 12.45 18.39
CA LYS A 69 23.02 13.77 18.13
C LYS A 69 24.10 13.66 17.05
N THR A 70 23.77 13.97 15.80
CA THR A 70 24.78 14.36 14.82
C THR A 70 24.16 15.32 13.81
N LYS A 71 24.70 16.55 13.81
CA LYS A 71 24.31 17.62 12.90
C LYS A 71 24.67 17.22 11.47
N SER A 72 23.68 17.01 10.60
CA SER A 72 23.47 17.75 9.34
C SER A 72 22.75 16.93 8.27
N ILE A 73 22.01 17.68 7.44
CA ILE A 73 21.31 17.35 6.20
C ILE A 73 19.87 16.86 6.39
N ILE A 74 18.98 17.70 5.85
CA ILE A 74 17.54 17.80 6.07
C ILE A 74 16.81 16.62 5.41
N LYS A 75 16.16 15.79 6.22
CA LYS A 75 14.91 15.07 5.92
C LYS A 75 14.00 15.23 7.14
N PRO A 76 12.68 15.36 6.98
CA PRO A 76 11.79 15.52 8.12
C PRO A 76 11.88 14.26 8.99
N VAL A 77 12.31 14.48 10.23
CA VAL A 77 12.43 13.46 11.27
C VAL A 77 11.02 13.05 11.65
N LEU A 78 10.67 11.78 11.43
CA LEU A 78 9.41 11.18 11.91
C LEU A 78 9.43 11.25 13.44
N LYS A 79 8.41 11.90 14.03
CA LYS A 79 8.19 11.89 15.48
C LYS A 79 7.73 10.49 15.89
N ALA A 80 7.93 10.11 17.14
CA ALA A 80 7.40 8.86 17.69
C ALA A 80 5.88 8.79 17.48
N SER A 81 5.38 7.69 16.91
CA SER A 81 3.94 7.49 16.75
C SER A 81 3.31 7.22 18.12
N SER A 82 2.37 8.06 18.56
CA SER A 82 1.59 7.79 19.78
C SER A 82 0.43 6.81 19.55
N LEU A 83 0.42 6.10 18.41
CA LEU A 83 -0.68 5.21 18.03
C LEU A 83 -0.72 3.93 18.86
N TYR A 84 0.46 3.46 19.25
CA TYR A 84 0.68 2.15 19.83
C TYR A 84 1.14 2.32 21.28
N LYS A 85 0.61 1.48 22.16
CA LYS A 85 1.04 1.46 23.56
C LYS A 85 2.47 0.90 23.65
N ASP A 86 3.37 1.57 24.37
CA ASP A 86 4.80 1.21 24.55
C ASP A 86 5.04 -0.25 24.99
N SER A 87 4.03 -0.91 25.56
CA SER A 87 4.06 -2.34 25.93
C SER A 87 4.03 -3.32 24.75
N LEU A 88 4.04 -2.84 23.50
CA LEU A 88 4.00 -3.69 22.30
C LEU A 88 5.33 -4.37 21.98
N SER A 89 6.46 -3.81 22.43
CA SER A 89 7.80 -4.39 22.24
C SER A 89 8.02 -5.73 22.96
N THR A 90 7.12 -6.14 23.87
CA THR A 90 7.22 -7.37 24.67
C THR A 90 6.23 -8.46 24.26
N LYS A 91 5.36 -8.21 23.28
CA LYS A 91 4.37 -9.20 22.81
C LYS A 91 5.04 -10.26 21.92
N ALA A 92 4.44 -11.45 21.89
CA ALA A 92 4.91 -12.55 21.05
C ALA A 92 4.84 -12.17 19.56
N PRO A 93 5.71 -12.72 18.70
CA PRO A 93 5.69 -12.43 17.26
C PRO A 93 4.34 -12.70 16.59
N ASP A 94 3.61 -13.72 17.06
CA ASP A 94 2.27 -14.05 16.57
C ASP A 94 1.24 -12.95 16.89
N ASP A 95 1.38 -12.29 18.05
CA ASP A 95 0.50 -11.19 18.43
C ASP A 95 0.80 -9.94 17.61
N LEU A 96 2.07 -9.71 17.27
CA LEU A 96 2.47 -8.64 16.36
C LEU A 96 1.87 -8.85 14.96
N LEU A 97 1.86 -10.10 14.46
CA LEU A 97 1.20 -10.41 13.19
C LEU A 97 -0.31 -10.16 13.24
N ARG A 98 -0.98 -10.56 14.33
CA ARG A 98 -2.42 -10.28 14.52
C ARG A 98 -2.70 -8.78 14.51
N LEU A 99 -1.83 -7.97 15.12
CA LEU A 99 -1.94 -6.51 15.09
C LEU A 99 -1.74 -5.93 13.69
N VAL A 100 -0.77 -6.43 12.92
CA VAL A 100 -0.59 -6.02 11.52
C VAL A 100 -1.84 -6.31 10.69
N ILE A 101 -2.51 -7.45 10.92
CA ILE A 101 -3.77 -7.80 10.25
C ILE A 101 -4.88 -6.81 10.63
N ILE A 102 -5.02 -6.49 11.92
CA ILE A 102 -6.02 -5.51 12.37
C ILE A 102 -5.71 -4.11 11.80
N GLU A 103 -4.45 -3.68 11.84
CA GLU A 103 -3.99 -2.41 11.26
C GLU A 103 -4.35 -2.32 9.78
N HIS A 104 -4.08 -3.38 9.00
CA HIS A 104 -4.44 -3.45 7.59
C HIS A 104 -5.95 -3.24 7.38
N LEU A 105 -6.79 -3.97 8.11
CA LEU A 105 -8.24 -3.86 8.01
C LEU A 105 -8.73 -2.45 8.36
N LEU A 106 -8.13 -1.83 9.38
CA LEU A 106 -8.44 -0.46 9.76
C LEU A 106 -8.00 0.56 8.70
N ARG A 107 -6.82 0.38 8.09
CA ARG A 107 -6.34 1.21 6.97
C ARG A 107 -7.28 1.10 5.76
N GLU A 108 -7.85 -0.07 5.51
CA GLU A 108 -8.80 -0.30 4.40
C GLU A 108 -10.26 0.09 4.74
N GLY A 109 -10.55 0.50 5.98
CA GLY A 109 -11.88 0.94 6.41
C GLY A 109 -12.83 -0.20 6.80
N HIS A 110 -12.33 -1.43 6.96
CA HIS A 110 -13.09 -2.59 7.44
C HIS A 110 -13.19 -2.61 8.97
N GLU A 111 -13.79 -1.57 9.54
CA GLU A 111 -13.85 -1.34 10.99
C GLU A 111 -14.57 -2.46 11.75
N SER A 112 -15.73 -2.92 11.28
CA SER A 112 -16.52 -3.94 11.97
C SER A 112 -15.72 -5.22 12.18
N LEU A 113 -15.09 -5.72 11.11
CA LEU A 113 -14.25 -6.92 11.16
C LEU A 113 -13.01 -6.71 12.04
N ALA A 114 -12.40 -5.53 11.97
CA ALA A 114 -11.24 -5.19 12.80
C ALA A 114 -11.60 -5.20 14.30
N ILE A 115 -12.77 -4.66 14.68
CA ILE A 115 -13.28 -4.67 16.07
C ILE A 115 -13.56 -6.10 16.53
N ASP A 116 -14.19 -6.92 15.68
CA ASP A 116 -14.47 -8.32 16.00
C ASP A 116 -13.15 -9.09 16.24
N LEU A 117 -12.16 -8.92 15.36
CA LEU A 117 -10.84 -9.55 15.52
C LEU A 117 -10.07 -9.04 16.74
N MET A 118 -10.13 -7.74 17.03
CA MET A 118 -9.57 -7.14 18.23
C MET A 118 -10.08 -7.84 19.49
N HIS A 119 -11.41 -7.99 19.61
CA HIS A 119 -12.02 -8.67 20.76
C HIS A 119 -11.64 -10.15 20.82
N ASN A 120 -11.63 -10.85 19.68
CA ASN A 120 -11.27 -12.26 19.62
C ASN A 120 -9.81 -12.54 20.00
N PHE A 121 -8.89 -11.64 19.63
CA PHE A 121 -7.48 -11.74 19.99
C PHE A 121 -7.13 -11.15 21.35
N GLY A 122 -8.10 -10.53 22.04
CA GLY A 122 -7.91 -9.98 23.39
C GLY A 122 -7.14 -8.65 23.43
N PHE A 123 -7.15 -7.87 22.35
CA PHE A 123 -6.57 -6.52 22.32
C PHE A 123 -7.58 -5.48 22.82
N THR A 124 -7.08 -4.36 23.37
CA THR A 124 -7.92 -3.20 23.74
C THR A 124 -7.94 -2.16 22.62
N GLN A 125 -8.83 -1.17 22.73
CA GLN A 125 -8.95 -0.10 21.73
C GLN A 125 -7.70 0.79 21.71
N GLU A 126 -7.04 0.96 22.86
CA GLU A 126 -5.80 1.74 23.02
C GLU A 126 -4.58 0.98 22.49
N ASP A 127 -4.58 -0.36 22.57
CA ASP A 127 -3.48 -1.17 22.03
C ASP A 127 -3.31 -0.98 20.52
N ILE A 128 -4.39 -0.64 19.80
CA ILE A 128 -4.42 -0.49 18.34
C ILE A 128 -4.59 0.97 17.90
N GLY A 129 -4.84 1.90 18.83
CA GLY A 129 -5.13 3.30 18.50
C GLY A 129 -6.42 3.47 17.68
N LEU A 130 -7.46 2.68 18.00
CA LEU A 130 -8.68 2.55 17.19
C LEU A 130 -9.33 3.89 16.85
N GLU A 131 -9.36 4.84 17.79
CA GLU A 131 -9.96 6.17 17.56
C GLU A 131 -9.31 6.93 16.39
N LYS A 132 -7.99 6.81 16.23
CA LYS A 132 -7.25 7.47 15.14
C LYS A 132 -7.54 6.84 13.79
N PHE A 133 -7.71 5.53 13.76
CA PHE A 133 -8.14 4.83 12.56
C PHE A 133 -9.61 5.10 12.21
N LYS A 134 -10.49 5.29 13.20
CA LYS A 134 -11.87 5.75 12.95
C LYS A 134 -11.89 7.14 12.33
N GLU A 135 -11.14 8.09 12.90
CA GLU A 135 -11.01 9.44 12.34
C GLU A 135 -10.53 9.39 10.88
N LEU A 136 -9.53 8.55 10.58
CA LEU A 136 -9.05 8.31 9.22
C LEU A 136 -10.14 7.73 8.30
N SER A 137 -10.82 6.66 8.74
CA SER A 137 -11.85 5.97 7.95
C SER A 137 -13.04 6.90 7.66
N ASP A 138 -13.47 7.67 8.66
CA ASP A 138 -14.54 8.67 8.53
C ASP A 138 -14.14 9.78 7.56
N LEU A 139 -12.90 10.26 7.63
CA LEU A 139 -12.35 11.26 6.71
C LEU A 139 -12.33 10.75 5.26
N VAL A 140 -11.85 9.53 5.04
CA VAL A 140 -11.80 8.91 3.71
C VAL A 140 -13.20 8.68 3.17
N SER A 141 -14.10 8.12 3.99
CA SER A 141 -15.48 7.81 3.60
C SER A 141 -16.30 9.07 3.32
N SER A 142 -16.18 10.12 4.13
CA SER A 142 -16.84 11.41 3.89
C SER A 142 -16.34 12.07 2.61
N THR A 143 -15.03 12.05 2.38
CA THR A 143 -14.44 12.57 1.14
C THR A 143 -14.95 11.81 -0.09
N GLN A 144 -15.05 10.48 -0.03
CA GLN A 144 -15.61 9.67 -1.12
C GLN A 144 -17.10 9.95 -1.39
N ARG A 145 -17.86 10.34 -0.36
CA ARG A 145 -19.26 10.77 -0.49
C ARG A 145 -19.43 12.20 -1.00
N GLY A 146 -18.35 12.97 -1.13
CA GLY A 146 -18.39 14.40 -1.49
C GLY A 146 -18.69 15.34 -0.33
N GLU A 147 -18.65 14.85 0.91
CA GLU A 147 -18.74 15.67 2.13
C GLU A 147 -17.36 16.25 2.44
N LEU A 148 -17.10 17.48 1.99
CA LEU A 148 -15.75 18.09 2.07
C LEU A 148 -15.49 18.82 3.40
N ASP A 149 -16.50 19.06 4.23
CA ASP A 149 -16.35 19.79 5.50
C ASP A 149 -15.44 19.09 6.52
N PRO A 150 -15.57 17.76 6.76
CA PRO A 150 -14.64 17.04 7.64
C PRO A 150 -13.20 17.16 7.15
N ALA A 151 -12.98 17.09 5.83
CA ALA A 151 -11.67 17.19 5.21
C ALA A 151 -11.05 18.59 5.36
N ARG A 152 -11.85 19.66 5.23
CA ARG A 152 -11.40 21.04 5.51
C ARG A 152 -11.02 21.24 6.97
N LYS A 153 -11.84 20.72 7.88
CA LYS A 153 -11.60 20.83 9.32
C LYS A 153 -10.30 20.12 9.70
N TRP A 154 -10.11 18.89 9.20
CA TRP A 154 -8.89 18.14 9.42
C TRP A 154 -7.67 18.85 8.83
N LEU A 155 -7.75 19.34 7.59
CA LEU A 155 -6.65 20.07 6.94
C LEU A 155 -6.26 21.34 7.72
N SER A 156 -7.24 22.10 8.21
CA SER A 156 -7.00 23.33 8.98
C SER A 156 -6.26 23.05 10.28
N ASN A 157 -6.59 21.94 10.96
CA ASN A 157 -5.96 21.55 12.22
C ASN A 157 -4.52 21.04 12.03
N ASN A 158 -4.21 20.43 10.88
CA ASN A 158 -2.92 19.76 10.62
C ASN A 158 -2.04 20.51 9.61
N ARG A 159 -2.43 21.74 9.23
CA ARG A 159 -1.80 22.52 8.15
C ARG A 159 -0.31 22.78 8.37
N GLU A 160 0.07 23.14 9.60
CA GLU A 160 1.46 23.47 9.93
C GLU A 160 2.38 22.25 9.85
N GLU A 161 1.87 21.06 10.17
CA GLU A 161 2.65 19.81 10.18
C GLU A 161 2.81 19.18 8.80
N LEU A 162 1.86 19.44 7.89
CA LEU A 162 1.82 18.84 6.56
C LEU A 162 2.73 19.56 5.53
N GLY A 163 3.09 20.82 5.77
CA GLY A 163 3.97 21.58 4.87
C GLY A 163 3.45 21.63 3.42
N ASP A 164 4.25 21.16 2.46
CA ASP A 164 3.87 21.14 1.04
C ASP A 164 2.69 20.21 0.72
N LYS A 165 2.48 19.14 1.50
CA LYS A 165 1.30 18.27 1.35
C LYS A 165 0.00 19.04 1.64
N ALA A 166 0.04 20.06 2.50
CA ALA A 166 -1.13 20.89 2.78
C ALA A 166 -1.61 21.63 1.52
N LYS A 167 -0.69 22.21 0.73
CA LYS A 167 -1.03 22.91 -0.52
C LYS A 167 -1.67 21.97 -1.54
N GLN A 168 -1.17 20.74 -1.63
CA GLN A 168 -1.76 19.72 -2.51
C GLN A 168 -3.19 19.36 -2.10
N LEU A 169 -3.46 19.24 -0.80
CA LEU A 169 -4.81 18.98 -0.28
C LEU A 169 -5.73 20.19 -0.45
N GLU A 170 -5.23 21.42 -0.27
CA GLU A 170 -5.98 22.67 -0.53
C GLU A 170 -6.41 22.75 -2.00
N TYR A 171 -5.49 22.46 -2.94
CA TYR A 171 -5.82 22.40 -4.37
C TYR A 171 -6.86 21.32 -4.66
N CYS A 172 -6.69 20.14 -4.09
CA CYS A 172 -7.60 19.02 -4.28
C CYS A 172 -9.04 19.35 -3.82
N LEU A 173 -9.19 19.98 -2.65
CA LEU A 173 -10.49 20.45 -2.16
C LEU A 173 -11.10 21.53 -3.04
N ALA A 174 -10.31 22.50 -3.51
CA ALA A 174 -10.79 23.54 -4.42
C ALA A 174 -11.24 22.95 -5.78
N LYS A 175 -10.53 21.92 -6.26
CA LYS A 175 -10.90 21.18 -7.48
C LYS A 175 -12.25 20.48 -7.29
N LEU A 176 -12.46 19.80 -6.16
CA LEU A 176 -13.73 19.15 -5.86
C LEU A 176 -14.89 20.12 -5.70
N ASP A 177 -14.69 21.29 -5.08
CA ASP A 177 -15.71 22.34 -5.00
C ASP A 177 -16.12 22.82 -6.40
N PHE A 178 -15.13 23.08 -7.25
CA PHE A 178 -15.37 23.48 -8.64
C PHE A 178 -16.18 22.42 -9.39
N LEU A 179 -15.77 21.16 -9.32
CA LEU A 179 -16.45 20.04 -9.99
C LEU A 179 -17.86 19.78 -9.42
N SER A 180 -18.06 19.98 -8.11
CA SER A 180 -19.37 19.89 -7.48
C SER A 180 -20.29 21.04 -7.93
N THR A 181 -19.74 22.25 -8.05
CA THR A 181 -20.49 23.46 -8.44
C THR A 181 -20.92 23.42 -9.90
N ILE A 182 -20.06 22.94 -10.81
CA ILE A 182 -20.37 22.86 -12.26
C ILE A 182 -21.42 21.79 -12.58
N GLN A 183 -21.53 20.74 -11.75
CA GLN A 183 -22.47 19.63 -11.92
C GLN A 183 -23.78 19.79 -11.12
N LYS A 184 -23.90 20.83 -10.30
CA LYS A 184 -25.08 21.07 -9.45
C LYS A 184 -26.25 21.61 -10.28
N GLU A 185 -27.44 21.05 -10.12
CA GLU A 185 -28.67 21.57 -10.72
C GLU A 185 -29.54 22.30 -9.69
N PRO A 186 -30.05 23.53 -9.96
CA PRO A 186 -29.74 24.37 -11.12
C PRO A 186 -28.31 24.97 -11.03
N VAL A 187 -27.68 25.14 -12.19
CA VAL A 187 -26.32 25.70 -12.26
C VAL A 187 -26.37 27.21 -12.03
N ASP A 188 -25.60 27.70 -11.06
CA ASP A 188 -25.35 29.12 -10.84
C ASP A 188 -23.99 29.52 -11.44
N PRO A 189 -23.96 30.24 -12.58
CA PRO A 189 -22.71 30.66 -13.20
C PRO A 189 -21.84 31.52 -12.29
N ALA A 190 -22.42 32.31 -11.39
CA ALA A 190 -21.65 33.16 -10.48
C ALA A 190 -20.88 32.31 -9.46
N ALA A 191 -21.52 31.27 -8.91
CA ALA A 191 -20.88 30.30 -8.03
C ALA A 191 -19.76 29.53 -8.73
N VAL A 192 -19.97 29.08 -9.99
CA VAL A 192 -18.94 28.36 -10.76
C VAL A 192 -17.69 29.23 -10.96
N ILE A 193 -17.87 30.50 -11.34
CA ILE A 193 -16.75 31.44 -11.51
C ILE A 193 -16.06 31.73 -10.17
N GLN A 194 -16.82 31.83 -9.08
CA GLN A 194 -16.25 32.02 -7.75
C GLN A 194 -15.39 30.82 -7.32
N SER A 195 -15.84 29.59 -7.56
CA SER A 195 -15.06 28.38 -7.30
C SER A 195 -13.82 28.31 -8.21
N ALA A 196 -13.93 28.69 -9.49
CA ALA A 196 -12.80 28.76 -10.41
C ALA A 196 -11.72 29.76 -9.95
N ARG A 197 -12.11 30.89 -9.36
CA ARG A 197 -11.17 31.88 -8.79
C ARG A 197 -10.33 31.32 -7.64
N GLN A 198 -10.86 30.36 -6.89
CA GLN A 198 -10.12 29.71 -5.79
C GLN A 198 -8.98 28.82 -6.29
N LEU A 199 -9.03 28.37 -7.55
CA LEU A 199 -8.00 27.54 -8.17
C LEU A 199 -6.82 28.37 -8.73
N VAL A 200 -7.02 29.67 -8.98
CA VAL A 200 -6.01 30.56 -9.60
C VAL A 200 -4.67 30.57 -8.86
N PRO A 201 -4.60 30.61 -7.51
CA PRO A 201 -3.33 30.58 -6.79
C PRO A 201 -2.47 29.33 -7.06
N PHE A 202 -3.09 28.23 -7.52
CA PHE A 202 -2.44 26.94 -7.77
C PHE A 202 -2.08 26.72 -9.24
N ALA A 203 -2.39 27.68 -10.13
CA ALA A 203 -2.24 27.53 -11.57
C ALA A 203 -0.78 27.34 -12.02
N SER A 204 0.20 27.90 -11.30
CA SER A 204 1.62 27.69 -11.59
C SER A 204 2.08 26.27 -11.31
N ASP A 205 1.54 25.67 -10.24
CA ASP A 205 1.99 24.39 -9.71
C ASP A 205 1.30 23.21 -10.42
N TYR A 206 0.06 23.41 -10.87
CA TYR A 206 -0.78 22.40 -11.51
C TYR A 206 -1.29 22.85 -12.89
N SER A 207 -0.43 23.45 -13.73
CA SER A 207 -0.81 24.09 -15.00
C SER A 207 -1.67 23.20 -15.93
N SER A 208 -1.23 21.97 -16.22
CA SER A 208 -1.96 21.07 -17.12
C SER A 208 -3.34 20.67 -16.59
N ASP A 209 -3.48 20.46 -15.28
CA ASP A 209 -4.76 20.09 -14.66
C ASP A 209 -5.68 21.31 -14.57
N PHE A 210 -5.12 22.49 -14.26
CA PHE A 210 -5.82 23.76 -14.25
C PHE A 210 -6.38 24.13 -15.63
N GLU A 211 -5.57 24.02 -16.70
CA GLU A 211 -6.02 24.27 -18.08
C GLU A 211 -7.17 23.34 -18.47
N HIS A 212 -7.09 22.06 -18.10
CA HIS A 212 -8.15 21.07 -18.34
C HIS A 212 -9.44 21.42 -17.57
N LEU A 213 -9.33 21.82 -16.29
CA LEU A 213 -10.45 22.28 -15.48
C LEU A 213 -11.11 23.54 -16.07
N MET A 214 -10.31 24.53 -16.47
CA MET A 214 -10.84 25.78 -17.05
C MET A 214 -11.49 25.55 -18.43
N GLY A 215 -10.97 24.61 -19.22
CA GLY A 215 -11.57 24.22 -20.50
C GLY A 215 -12.99 23.65 -20.36
N SER A 216 -13.31 23.02 -19.22
CA SER A 216 -14.65 22.48 -18.93
C SER A 216 -15.73 23.56 -18.79
N LEU A 217 -15.34 24.83 -18.54
CA LEU A 217 -16.27 25.97 -18.40
C LEU A 217 -17.12 26.21 -19.65
N VAL A 218 -16.66 25.78 -20.83
CA VAL A 218 -17.44 25.88 -22.08
C VAL A 218 -18.72 25.03 -22.02
N PHE A 219 -18.75 24.02 -21.16
CA PHE A 219 -19.83 23.04 -21.02
C PHE A 219 -20.69 23.26 -19.77
N ILE A 220 -20.61 24.42 -19.11
CA ILE A 220 -21.49 24.79 -18.00
C ILE A 220 -22.96 24.58 -18.40
N GLY A 221 -23.72 23.88 -17.55
CA GLY A 221 -25.14 23.58 -17.82
C GLY A 221 -25.38 22.32 -18.67
N ARG A 222 -24.33 21.55 -18.99
CA ARG A 222 -24.42 20.21 -19.57
C ARG A 222 -23.77 19.18 -18.65
N SER A 223 -24.20 17.93 -18.76
CA SER A 223 -23.48 16.82 -18.11
C SER A 223 -22.07 16.74 -18.70
N LEU A 224 -21.06 16.61 -17.82
CA LEU A 224 -19.66 16.43 -18.25
C LEU A 224 -19.44 15.06 -18.91
N GLU A 225 -20.27 14.06 -18.58
CA GLU A 225 -20.17 12.69 -19.12
C GLU A 225 -20.26 12.64 -20.65
N ASP A 226 -21.01 13.56 -21.26
CA ASP A 226 -21.21 13.65 -22.72
C ASP A 226 -20.17 14.54 -23.42
N THR A 227 -19.10 14.92 -22.73
CA THR A 227 -18.13 15.92 -23.20
C THR A 227 -16.70 15.34 -23.25
N PRO A 228 -15.75 16.03 -23.91
CA PRO A 228 -14.33 15.68 -23.82
C PRO A 228 -13.74 15.71 -22.39
N TYR A 229 -14.51 16.21 -21.42
CA TYR A 229 -14.17 16.30 -20.00
C TYR A 229 -14.90 15.24 -19.15
N ALA A 230 -15.30 14.12 -19.74
CA ALA A 230 -15.96 13.02 -19.00
C ALA A 230 -15.11 12.48 -17.85
N ASP A 231 -13.79 12.64 -17.92
CA ASP A 231 -12.86 12.28 -16.84
C ASP A 231 -12.96 13.18 -15.60
N LEU A 232 -13.58 14.35 -15.73
CA LEU A 232 -13.85 15.29 -14.63
C LEU A 232 -15.23 15.08 -13.99
N ALA A 233 -16.07 14.22 -14.57
CA ALA A 233 -17.40 13.93 -14.03
C ALA A 233 -17.29 13.30 -12.63
N LEU A 234 -18.06 13.83 -11.69
CA LEU A 234 -18.19 13.26 -10.36
C LEU A 234 -19.31 12.22 -10.39
N PRO A 235 -19.19 11.11 -9.64
CA PRO A 235 -20.27 10.13 -9.54
C PRO A 235 -21.54 10.80 -9.00
N THR A 236 -22.56 10.91 -9.84
CA THR A 236 -23.87 11.45 -9.44
C THR A 236 -24.65 10.36 -8.70
N SER A 237 -24.57 10.38 -7.36
CA SER A 237 -25.33 9.57 -6.38
C SER A 237 -24.94 8.07 -6.19
N PRO A 238 -25.15 7.51 -4.96
CA PRO A 238 -24.70 6.18 -4.59
C PRO A 238 -25.73 5.11 -4.99
N THR A 239 -25.81 4.74 -6.27
CA THR A 239 -26.56 3.52 -6.67
C THR A 239 -25.92 2.76 -7.82
N LYS A 240 -24.64 3.03 -8.12
CA LYS A 240 -23.81 2.17 -8.99
C LYS A 240 -22.58 1.59 -8.29
N MET A 241 -22.54 1.59 -6.96
CA MET A 241 -21.65 0.71 -6.20
C MET A 241 -22.42 -0.55 -5.79
N SER A 242 -22.77 -1.37 -6.77
CA SER A 242 -23.07 -2.81 -6.64
C SER A 242 -23.45 -3.34 -8.02
N SER A 243 -22.94 -4.51 -8.37
CA SER A 243 -23.19 -5.29 -9.59
C SER A 243 -22.40 -4.94 -10.86
N GLU A 244 -21.07 -4.95 -10.78
CA GLU A 244 -20.29 -5.58 -11.86
C GLU A 244 -20.22 -7.09 -11.60
N SER A 245 -21.31 -7.77 -11.90
CA SER A 245 -21.30 -9.21 -12.13
C SER A 245 -21.02 -9.42 -13.61
N SER A 246 -19.80 -9.88 -13.90
CA SER A 246 -19.40 -10.65 -15.09
C SER A 246 -20.47 -10.73 -16.19
N GLN A 247 -20.49 -9.77 -17.12
CA GLN A 247 -21.14 -9.99 -18.41
C GLN A 247 -20.17 -10.71 -19.33
N VAL A 248 -20.26 -12.04 -19.31
CA VAL A 248 -19.82 -12.91 -20.39
C VAL A 248 -20.77 -12.66 -21.57
N THR A 249 -20.41 -11.78 -22.49
CA THR A 249 -21.05 -11.71 -23.80
C THR A 249 -20.45 -12.81 -24.68
N LYS A 250 -21.26 -13.83 -24.92
CA LYS A 250 -21.04 -14.82 -25.99
C LYS A 250 -21.01 -14.09 -27.33
N THR A 251 -19.89 -14.19 -28.04
CA THR A 251 -19.91 -14.24 -29.51
C THR A 251 -19.00 -15.37 -29.97
N SER A 252 -19.49 -16.09 -30.97
CA SER A 252 -19.00 -17.38 -31.45
C SER A 252 -17.56 -17.37 -31.97
N GLU A 253 -16.90 -18.51 -31.71
CA GLU A 253 -16.00 -19.25 -32.60
C GLU A 253 -15.16 -18.43 -33.60
N ASP A 254 -13.89 -18.19 -33.23
CA ASP A 254 -12.79 -18.60 -34.11
C ASP A 254 -11.51 -18.83 -33.30
N VAL A 255 -10.85 -19.95 -33.60
CA VAL A 255 -9.69 -20.50 -32.90
C VAL A 255 -8.42 -19.76 -33.31
N CYS A 256 -7.68 -19.19 -32.35
CA CYS A 256 -6.25 -18.97 -32.54
C CYS A 256 -5.47 -19.02 -31.22
N MET A 257 -4.39 -19.80 -31.25
CA MET A 257 -3.44 -20.07 -30.17
C MET A 257 -2.70 -18.80 -29.73
N MET A 258 -2.61 -18.50 -28.43
CA MET A 258 -1.73 -17.44 -27.93
C MET A 258 -1.05 -17.80 -26.60
N ASP A 259 0.24 -17.48 -26.52
CA ASP A 259 1.16 -17.64 -25.40
C ASP A 259 0.61 -17.08 -24.08
N GLY A 260 0.69 -17.89 -23.02
CA GLY A 260 0.23 -17.55 -21.69
C GLY A 260 1.14 -16.56 -20.97
N GLN A 261 0.77 -15.29 -20.97
CA GLN A 261 1.18 -14.29 -19.98
C GLN A 261 -0.03 -13.91 -19.13
N TYR A 262 -0.26 -14.64 -18.03
CA TYR A 262 -1.17 -14.19 -16.97
C TYR A 262 -0.39 -13.23 -16.06
N SER A 263 -0.49 -11.93 -16.37
CA SER A 263 0.01 -10.86 -15.54
C SER A 263 -1.10 -10.40 -14.60
N LEU A 264 -1.08 -10.87 -13.34
CA LEU A 264 -1.82 -10.23 -12.25
C LEU A 264 -1.11 -8.91 -11.92
N SER A 265 -1.46 -7.84 -12.64
CA SER A 265 -1.00 -6.49 -12.34
C SER A 265 -1.89 -5.88 -11.25
N MET A 266 -1.55 -6.16 -10.00
CA MET A 266 -1.79 -5.19 -8.94
C MET A 266 -0.58 -4.26 -8.94
N SER A 267 -0.80 -3.02 -9.36
CA SER A 267 0.23 -1.99 -9.44
C SER A 267 0.23 -1.17 -8.15
N PRO A 268 1.40 -0.83 -7.59
CA PRO A 268 1.48 0.04 -6.44
C PRO A 268 1.21 1.49 -6.84
N ALA A 269 0.60 2.24 -5.94
CA ALA A 269 0.48 3.68 -6.04
C ALA A 269 1.88 4.32 -6.00
N THR A 270 2.47 4.61 -7.16
CA THR A 270 3.29 5.79 -7.40
C THR A 270 3.57 5.92 -8.90
N THR A 271 3.47 7.17 -9.38
CA THR A 271 3.75 7.66 -10.74
C THR A 271 2.69 7.40 -11.83
N LYS A 272 1.85 8.44 -12.01
CA LYS A 272 1.24 8.89 -13.27
C LYS A 272 0.88 7.80 -14.30
N HIS A 273 -0.10 6.96 -13.97
CA HIS A 273 -0.97 6.37 -14.96
C HIS A 273 -2.40 6.44 -14.44
N LYS A 274 -3.26 7.15 -15.18
CA LYS A 274 -4.71 7.20 -14.97
C LYS A 274 -5.20 5.74 -14.93
N THR A 275 -5.46 5.21 -13.75
CA THR A 275 -6.11 3.92 -13.58
C THR A 275 -7.54 4.07 -14.07
N ASP A 276 -7.90 3.24 -15.05
CA ASP A 276 -9.24 3.11 -15.62
C ASP A 276 -10.29 3.10 -14.48
N GLY A 277 -11.09 4.17 -14.37
CA GLY A 277 -12.20 4.28 -13.41
C GLY A 277 -11.97 5.04 -12.10
N SER A 278 -10.79 5.62 -11.82
CA SER A 278 -10.60 6.46 -10.63
C SER A 278 -11.17 7.86 -10.84
N ASN A 279 -12.22 8.22 -10.08
CA ASN A 279 -12.79 9.57 -10.08
C ASN A 279 -12.05 10.51 -9.11
N ALA A 280 -12.26 11.82 -9.26
CA ALA A 280 -11.57 12.84 -8.46
C ALA A 280 -11.82 12.73 -6.94
N LEU A 281 -12.97 12.20 -6.50
CA LEU A 281 -13.27 11.98 -5.06
C LEU A 281 -12.44 10.84 -4.48
N THR A 282 -12.28 9.74 -5.24
CA THR A 282 -11.42 8.62 -4.85
C THR A 282 -9.96 9.03 -4.80
N GLU A 283 -9.48 9.82 -5.77
CA GLU A 283 -8.12 10.36 -5.75
C GLU A 283 -7.89 11.27 -4.54
N ALA A 284 -8.82 12.16 -4.26
CA ALA A 284 -8.78 13.03 -3.08
C ALA A 284 -8.76 12.22 -1.77
N ALA A 285 -9.64 11.23 -1.65
CA ALA A 285 -9.72 10.38 -0.46
C ALA A 285 -8.41 9.61 -0.23
N ASN A 286 -7.76 9.13 -1.29
CA ASN A 286 -6.46 8.49 -1.21
C ASN A 286 -5.34 9.46 -0.79
N LEU A 287 -5.37 10.71 -1.26
CA LEU A 287 -4.43 11.75 -0.84
C LEU A 287 -4.61 12.12 0.64
N PHE A 288 -5.85 12.22 1.12
CA PHE A 288 -6.16 12.41 2.54
C PHE A 288 -5.72 11.20 3.37
N LYS A 289 -5.97 9.97 2.90
CA LYS A 289 -5.48 8.74 3.55
C LYS A 289 -3.97 8.76 3.72
N ALA A 290 -3.22 9.03 2.65
CA ALA A 290 -1.76 9.10 2.69
C ALA A 290 -1.25 10.21 3.62
N SER A 291 -1.89 11.38 3.61
CA SER A 291 -1.49 12.51 4.45
C SER A 291 -1.78 12.26 5.94
N CYS A 292 -2.90 11.61 6.24
CA CYS A 292 -3.27 11.21 7.59
C CYS A 292 -2.37 10.09 8.11
N CYS A 293 -2.08 9.06 7.31
CA CYS A 293 -1.08 8.04 7.67
C CYS A 293 0.28 8.66 7.99
N TYR A 294 0.74 9.62 7.17
CA TYR A 294 1.96 10.37 7.44
C TYR A 294 1.92 11.13 8.78
N HIS A 295 0.81 11.82 9.07
CA HIS A 295 0.62 12.52 10.35
C HIS A 295 0.59 11.56 11.55
N LEU A 296 0.00 10.38 11.39
CA LEU A 296 0.00 9.32 12.41
C LEU A 296 1.37 8.58 12.52
N ASN A 297 2.38 9.02 11.76
CA ASN A 297 3.68 8.35 11.62
C ASN A 297 3.55 6.88 11.23
N LEU A 298 2.49 6.51 10.52
CA LEU A 298 2.36 5.20 9.91
C LEU A 298 3.23 5.11 8.67
N SER A 299 3.62 3.89 8.31
CA SER A 299 4.28 3.66 7.04
C SER A 299 3.32 4.01 5.88
N ASP A 300 3.84 4.74 4.88
CA ASP A 300 3.09 5.10 3.66
C ASP A 300 2.61 3.83 2.92
N THR A 301 3.33 2.72 3.08
CA THR A 301 3.08 1.43 2.44
C THR A 301 2.57 0.42 3.47
N ASP A 302 1.41 -0.17 3.21
CA ASP A 302 0.88 -1.23 4.07
C ASP A 302 1.86 -2.42 4.14
N PRO A 303 2.34 -2.81 5.34
CA PRO A 303 3.30 -3.90 5.46
C PRO A 303 2.73 -5.24 4.98
N LEU A 304 1.46 -5.52 5.28
CA LEU A 304 0.81 -6.78 4.91
C LEU A 304 0.61 -6.86 3.39
N LEU A 305 0.08 -5.78 2.79
CA LEU A 305 -0.11 -5.74 1.35
C LEU A 305 1.21 -5.81 0.60
N THR A 306 2.25 -5.14 1.11
CA THR A 306 3.59 -5.14 0.50
C THR A 306 4.20 -6.53 0.56
N ALA A 307 4.13 -7.20 1.71
CA ALA A 307 4.62 -8.57 1.88
C ALA A 307 3.85 -9.56 0.99
N PHE A 308 2.52 -9.46 0.97
CA PHE A 308 1.66 -10.30 0.14
C PHE A 308 1.95 -10.11 -1.36
N SER A 309 1.98 -8.86 -1.84
CA SER A 309 2.24 -8.53 -3.24
C SER A 309 3.63 -8.99 -3.68
N SER A 310 4.64 -8.75 -2.84
CA SER A 310 6.01 -9.23 -3.07
C SER A 310 6.05 -10.75 -3.11
N GLY A 311 5.39 -11.42 -2.16
CA GLY A 311 5.24 -12.86 -2.09
C GLY A 311 4.63 -13.45 -3.36
N CYS A 312 3.56 -12.86 -3.90
CA CYS A 312 2.95 -13.30 -5.17
C CYS A 312 3.94 -13.20 -6.35
N ARG A 313 4.73 -12.12 -6.43
CA ARG A 313 5.75 -11.94 -7.48
C ARG A 313 6.90 -12.94 -7.34
N VAL A 314 7.34 -13.20 -6.11
CA VAL A 314 8.42 -14.17 -5.82
C VAL A 314 7.93 -15.59 -6.09
N LEU A 315 6.75 -15.95 -5.61
CA LEU A 315 6.20 -17.31 -5.71
C LEU A 315 5.98 -17.76 -7.15
N THR A 316 5.49 -16.87 -8.02
CA THR A 316 5.34 -17.15 -9.44
C THR A 316 6.68 -17.44 -10.13
N ARG A 317 7.75 -16.75 -9.72
CA ARG A 317 9.12 -17.00 -10.19
C ARG A 317 9.71 -18.27 -9.61
N LEU A 318 9.55 -18.51 -8.30
CA LEU A 318 10.00 -19.72 -7.63
C LEU A 318 9.35 -20.97 -8.23
N HIS A 319 8.04 -20.96 -8.49
CA HIS A 319 7.36 -22.09 -9.12
C HIS A 319 7.90 -22.38 -10.53
N SER A 320 8.18 -21.34 -11.31
CA SER A 320 8.78 -21.48 -12.64
C SER A 320 10.20 -22.07 -12.57
N LEU A 321 10.97 -21.69 -11.55
CA LEU A 321 12.37 -22.08 -11.39
C LEU A 321 12.56 -23.41 -10.66
N GLN A 322 11.72 -23.78 -9.68
CA GLN A 322 11.74 -25.10 -9.07
C GLN A 322 11.52 -26.20 -10.13
N ARG A 323 10.65 -25.96 -11.11
CA ARG A 323 10.46 -26.86 -12.27
C ARG A 323 11.74 -26.98 -13.12
N ALA A 324 12.49 -25.90 -13.28
CA ALA A 324 13.74 -25.88 -14.05
C ALA A 324 14.93 -26.48 -13.26
N ILE A 325 15.05 -26.19 -11.96
CA ILE A 325 16.10 -26.68 -11.06
C ILE A 325 15.92 -28.17 -10.79
N ALA A 326 14.68 -28.67 -10.66
CA ALA A 326 14.41 -30.11 -10.59
C ALA A 326 14.92 -30.88 -11.83
N CYS A 327 15.04 -30.21 -12.99
CA CYS A 327 15.64 -30.79 -14.19
C CYS A 327 17.18 -30.69 -14.22
N LEU A 328 17.79 -29.88 -13.35
CA LEU A 328 19.22 -29.57 -13.34
C LEU A 328 19.84 -29.99 -12.00
N SER A 329 20.16 -31.28 -11.86
CA SER A 329 20.77 -31.89 -10.66
C SER A 329 22.05 -31.20 -10.17
N LYS A 330 22.74 -30.45 -11.03
CA LYS A 330 23.98 -29.72 -10.73
C LYS A 330 23.81 -28.52 -9.79
N TYR A 331 22.59 -28.01 -9.59
CA TYR A 331 22.33 -26.87 -8.70
C TYR A 331 21.71 -27.26 -7.35
N SER A 332 21.49 -28.55 -7.11
CA SER A 332 20.95 -29.06 -5.84
C SER A 332 21.91 -28.93 -4.66
N SER A 333 23.17 -28.55 -4.89
CA SER A 333 24.24 -28.50 -3.89
C SER A 333 24.71 -27.08 -3.55
N LEU A 334 24.01 -26.03 -3.97
CA LEU A 334 24.26 -24.69 -3.43
C LEU A 334 23.73 -24.64 -1.99
N ASP A 335 24.56 -24.11 -1.10
CA ASP A 335 24.29 -23.94 0.33
C ASP A 335 22.89 -23.32 0.54
N GLY A 336 22.11 -23.97 1.41
CA GLY A 336 20.66 -24.13 1.27
C GLY A 336 19.75 -22.91 1.47
N ASP A 337 20.29 -21.71 1.69
CA ASP A 337 19.48 -20.58 2.18
C ASP A 337 19.21 -19.48 1.14
N MET A 338 19.90 -19.45 -0.02
CA MET A 338 19.69 -18.40 -1.03
C MET A 338 19.64 -18.92 -2.47
N LEU A 339 18.57 -18.57 -3.18
CA LEU A 339 18.43 -18.79 -4.62
C LEU A 339 18.84 -17.53 -5.38
N PRO A 340 19.72 -17.61 -6.40
CA PRO A 340 20.16 -16.46 -7.18
C PRO A 340 19.09 -16.05 -8.20
N ILE A 341 17.97 -15.52 -7.71
CA ILE A 341 16.81 -15.15 -8.53
C ILE A 341 16.58 -13.65 -8.39
N ALA A 342 16.83 -12.91 -9.46
CA ALA A 342 16.48 -11.51 -9.53
C ALA A 342 14.95 -11.36 -9.68
N VAL A 343 14.28 -10.97 -8.60
CA VAL A 343 12.86 -10.63 -8.63
C VAL A 343 12.73 -9.11 -8.65
N LYS A 344 12.10 -8.58 -9.71
CA LYS A 344 11.72 -7.17 -9.76
C LYS A 344 10.55 -6.96 -8.81
N LEU A 345 10.83 -6.47 -7.61
CA LEU A 345 9.83 -6.04 -6.66
C LEU A 345 9.41 -4.59 -6.94
N ASP A 346 8.33 -4.15 -6.30
CA ASP A 346 7.90 -2.76 -6.38
C ASP A 346 8.87 -1.84 -5.61
N PRO A 347 9.09 -0.58 -6.05
CA PRO A 347 9.98 0.37 -5.36
C PRO A 347 9.74 0.47 -3.84
N SER A 348 8.48 0.43 -3.43
CA SER A 348 8.05 0.42 -2.03
C SER A 348 8.53 -0.78 -1.22
N ALA A 349 8.72 -1.93 -1.88
CA ALA A 349 9.18 -3.18 -1.27
C ALA A 349 10.70 -3.32 -1.27
N HIS A 350 11.44 -2.40 -1.89
CA HIS A 350 12.91 -2.43 -1.89
C HIS A 350 13.46 -1.97 -0.53
N ARG A 351 13.41 -2.87 0.45
CA ARG A 351 14.17 -2.72 1.69
C ARG A 351 15.54 -3.34 1.45
N HIS A 352 16.56 -2.50 1.30
CA HIS A 352 17.93 -2.96 1.06
C HIS A 352 18.58 -3.34 2.39
N ASN A 353 18.17 -4.47 2.97
CA ASN A 353 18.77 -5.01 4.19
C ASN A 353 19.95 -5.96 3.90
N ILE A 354 20.28 -6.17 2.62
CA ILE A 354 21.33 -7.07 2.15
C ILE A 354 22.46 -6.24 1.53
N PHE A 355 23.61 -6.21 2.20
CA PHE A 355 24.83 -5.67 1.63
C PHE A 355 25.80 -6.80 1.31
N HIS A 356 26.15 -6.96 0.03
CA HIS A 356 27.24 -7.85 -0.35
C HIS A 356 28.57 -7.16 -0.14
N CYS A 357 29.37 -7.64 0.81
CA CYS A 357 30.71 -7.11 1.01
C CYS A 357 31.60 -7.55 -0.15
N PRO A 358 32.13 -6.63 -0.97
CA PRO A 358 32.90 -7.00 -2.14
C PRO A 358 34.33 -7.48 -1.80
N VAL A 359 34.75 -7.33 -0.53
CA VAL A 359 36.04 -7.81 0.00
C VAL A 359 35.94 -9.22 0.58
N ILE A 360 34.98 -9.45 1.47
CA ILE A 360 34.77 -10.75 2.12
C ILE A 360 33.96 -11.69 1.22
N LYS A 361 33.22 -11.14 0.24
CA LYS A 361 32.32 -11.88 -0.66
C LYS A 361 31.19 -12.60 0.06
N GLU A 362 30.82 -12.10 1.23
CA GLU A 362 29.71 -12.58 2.05
C GLU A 362 28.58 -11.55 2.09
N VAL A 363 27.36 -12.05 2.28
CA VAL A 363 26.17 -11.25 2.55
C VAL A 363 26.20 -10.79 4.00
N ILE A 364 26.06 -9.49 4.22
CA ILE A 364 25.78 -8.93 5.53
C ILE A 364 24.26 -8.78 5.65
N SER A 365 23.67 -9.48 6.61
CA SER A 365 22.29 -9.32 7.07
C SER A 365 22.26 -8.68 8.47
N GLU A 366 21.12 -8.08 8.84
CA GLU A 366 20.90 -7.31 10.08
C GLU A 366 21.12 -8.11 11.39
N SER A 367 21.36 -9.42 11.35
CA SER A 367 21.60 -10.26 12.52
C SER A 367 22.93 -10.00 13.24
N ASN A 368 23.79 -9.13 12.69
CA ASN A 368 24.97 -8.64 13.36
C ASN A 368 24.65 -7.28 14.02
N ASP A 369 23.98 -7.36 15.17
CA ASP A 369 23.55 -6.22 15.99
C ASP A 369 24.56 -5.06 15.96
N GLY A 370 24.07 -3.87 15.63
CA GLY A 370 24.85 -2.62 15.52
C GLY A 370 25.60 -2.17 16.78
N ALA A 371 25.63 -2.99 17.83
CA ALA A 371 26.47 -2.80 19.01
C ALA A 371 27.80 -3.58 18.93
N SER A 372 27.87 -4.70 18.18
CA SER A 372 29.04 -5.60 18.18
C SER A 372 29.21 -6.33 16.83
N GLY A 373 29.72 -5.60 15.83
CA GLY A 373 30.50 -6.17 14.72
C GLY A 373 29.72 -6.84 13.59
N GLY A 374 29.57 -6.14 12.45
CA GLY A 374 29.26 -6.80 11.17
C GLY A 374 28.63 -5.93 10.09
N GLY A 375 28.09 -4.74 10.40
CA GLY A 375 27.37 -3.89 9.43
C GLY A 375 28.21 -3.28 8.30
N PRO A 376 27.57 -2.78 7.21
CA PRO A 376 28.26 -2.08 6.14
C PRO A 376 28.75 -0.70 6.60
N VAL A 377 29.96 -0.33 6.16
CA VAL A 377 30.59 0.95 6.49
C VAL A 377 31.03 1.68 5.24
N ARG A 378 30.91 3.00 5.27
CA ARG A 378 31.38 3.90 4.22
C ARG A 378 32.76 4.46 4.58
N LEU A 379 33.69 4.29 3.65
CA LEU A 379 35.01 4.90 3.68
C LEU A 379 34.93 6.40 3.32
N THR A 380 35.99 7.16 3.62
CA THR A 380 36.06 8.60 3.29
C THR A 380 35.97 8.87 1.79
N CYS A 381 36.42 7.92 0.96
CA CYS A 381 36.30 7.98 -0.50
C CYS A 381 34.88 7.70 -1.03
N GLY A 382 33.95 7.27 -0.18
CA GLY A 382 32.58 6.93 -0.56
C GLY A 382 32.33 5.46 -0.86
N HIS A 383 33.36 4.63 -1.04
CA HIS A 383 33.18 3.18 -1.19
C HIS A 383 32.66 2.54 0.10
N ALA A 384 31.85 1.50 -0.04
CA ALA A 384 31.28 0.74 1.07
C ALA A 384 31.93 -0.66 1.17
N ILE A 385 32.22 -1.11 2.38
CA ILE A 385 32.72 -2.45 2.72
C ILE A 385 32.11 -2.93 4.05
N SER A 386 32.24 -4.19 4.44
CA SER A 386 31.80 -4.64 5.78
C SER A 386 32.71 -4.07 6.88
N ARG A 387 32.16 -3.91 8.09
CA ARG A 387 32.94 -3.56 9.29
C ARG A 387 34.03 -4.59 9.57
N ASP A 388 33.79 -5.86 9.29
CA ASP A 388 34.77 -6.93 9.48
C ASP A 388 35.89 -6.85 8.44
N ALA A 389 35.58 -6.50 7.19
CA ALA A 389 36.58 -6.28 6.15
C ALA A 389 37.45 -5.09 6.52
N PHE A 390 36.81 -4.02 6.99
CA PHE A 390 37.47 -2.82 7.46
C PHE A 390 38.45 -3.11 8.61
N ASN A 391 38.02 -3.88 9.62
CA ASN A 391 38.85 -4.25 10.76
C ASN A 391 39.98 -5.21 10.37
N SER A 392 39.72 -6.16 9.47
CA SER A 392 40.71 -7.12 8.99
C SER A 392 41.79 -6.47 8.11
N LEU A 393 41.40 -5.51 7.27
CA LEU A 393 42.32 -4.73 6.42
C LEU A 393 43.10 -3.68 7.21
N ALA A 394 42.60 -3.24 8.37
CA ALA A 394 43.31 -2.37 9.29
C ALA A 394 44.34 -3.17 10.12
N SER A 395 45.45 -3.57 9.50
CA SER A 395 46.53 -4.32 10.18
C SER A 395 47.12 -3.58 11.39
N GLY A 396 47.48 -4.37 12.41
CA GLY A 396 47.94 -3.97 13.74
C GLY A 396 48.90 -2.78 13.75
N ASP A 397 48.63 -1.84 14.65
CA ASP A 397 49.26 -0.53 14.89
C ASP A 397 48.95 0.64 13.95
N LYS A 398 48.25 0.44 12.83
CA LYS A 398 47.80 1.57 12.00
C LYS A 398 46.30 1.77 12.16
N SER A 399 45.90 2.89 12.75
CA SER A 399 44.51 3.37 12.78
C SER A 399 43.94 3.72 11.39
N ARG A 400 44.58 3.27 10.31
CA ARG A 400 44.27 3.63 8.91
C ARG A 400 44.26 2.42 7.96
N MET A 401 43.24 2.46 7.13
CA MET A 401 42.86 1.73 5.92
C MET A 401 43.39 2.20 4.60
N LYS A 402 43.78 1.31 3.69
CA LYS A 402 43.72 1.64 2.25
C LYS A 402 42.42 1.08 1.68
N CYS A 403 41.70 1.90 0.91
CA CYS A 403 40.54 1.41 0.17
C CYS A 403 40.97 0.35 -0.87
N PRO A 404 40.30 -0.80 -0.98
CA PRO A 404 40.60 -1.80 -2.01
C PRO A 404 40.34 -1.32 -3.44
N TYR A 405 39.51 -0.29 -3.61
CA TYR A 405 39.04 0.21 -4.92
C TYR A 405 39.71 1.51 -5.35
N CYS A 406 40.41 2.21 -4.46
CA CYS A 406 41.01 3.50 -4.78
C CYS A 406 42.21 3.80 -3.86
N PRO A 407 43.11 4.73 -4.23
CA PRO A 407 44.31 5.02 -3.45
C PRO A 407 44.05 5.78 -2.13
N VAL A 408 42.79 6.10 -1.82
CA VAL A 408 42.42 6.91 -0.65
C VAL A 408 42.52 6.08 0.62
N GLU A 409 43.13 6.68 1.64
CA GLU A 409 43.23 6.11 2.98
C GLU A 409 42.10 6.62 3.89
N THR A 410 41.64 5.75 4.77
CA THR A 410 40.54 6.04 5.70
C THR A 410 40.94 5.68 7.12
N PHE A 411 40.78 6.61 8.06
CA PHE A 411 41.08 6.39 9.48
C PHE A 411 39.87 5.82 10.24
N LYS A 412 40.11 5.08 11.34
CA LYS A 412 39.06 4.48 12.19
C LYS A 412 38.01 5.48 12.68
N ASN A 413 38.39 6.73 12.92
CA ASN A 413 37.50 7.80 13.39
C ASN A 413 36.73 8.52 12.26
N GLN A 414 37.02 8.24 11.00
CA GLN A 414 36.40 8.90 9.85
C GLN A 414 35.38 8.01 9.13
N VAL A 415 35.10 6.84 9.70
CA VAL A 415 34.25 5.82 9.09
C VAL A 415 32.85 5.97 9.59
N LEU A 416 31.93 5.87 8.64
CA LEU A 416 30.52 6.09 8.89
C LEU A 416 29.80 4.78 8.67
N ASP A 417 28.99 4.40 9.66
CA ASP A 417 28.08 3.27 9.50
C ASP A 417 27.04 3.61 8.45
N LEU A 418 26.84 2.68 7.52
CA LEU A 418 25.73 2.74 6.58
C LEU A 418 24.56 2.01 7.21
N ILE A 419 23.48 2.75 7.41
CA ILE A 419 22.22 2.25 7.92
C ILE A 419 21.25 2.43 6.76
N PHE A 420 20.74 1.31 6.25
CA PHE A 420 19.80 1.27 5.13
C PHE A 420 18.36 1.38 5.60
#